data_AF-A0A941FHG0-F1
#
_entry.id   AF-A0A941FHG0-F1
#
_cell.length_a   1.000
_cell.length_b   1.000
_cell.length_c   1.000
_cell.angle_alpha   90.00
_cell.angle_beta   90.00
_cell.angle_gamma   90.00
#
_symmetry.space_group_name_H-M   'P 1'
#
loop_
_entity.id
_entity.type
_entity.pdbx_description
1 polymer ?
#
loop_
_entity_poly.entity_id
_entity_poly.type
_entity_poly.pdbx_seq_one_letter_code
_entity_poly.pdbx_strand_id
1 'polypeptide(L)'
;MTTTVPSPAEIHDRTRSVLATRIGDAFTDVPSDAELQQALGERYDSLTAMECISAIEGEFGIEVDFVADDVRFWFSSVERMVRFTHERLEDSAALGLGS
;
A
#
# COMPACT_ATOMS: atom_id res chain seq x y z
N MET A 1 -16.13 18.28 -6.20
CA MET A 1 -15.02 17.75 -7.01
C MET A 1 -15.27 16.27 -7.12
N THR A 2 -15.39 15.71 -8.32
CA THR A 2 -15.59 14.26 -8.52
C THR A 2 -14.32 13.54 -8.07
N THR A 3 -14.34 12.96 -6.89
CA THR A 3 -13.26 12.09 -6.39
C THR A 3 -13.33 10.80 -7.19
N THR A 4 -12.67 10.77 -8.35
CA THR A 4 -12.54 9.55 -9.14
C THR A 4 -11.59 8.62 -8.40
N VAL A 5 -12.10 7.47 -7.94
CA VAL A 5 -11.26 6.43 -7.34
C VAL A 5 -10.24 5.99 -8.40
N PRO A 6 -8.93 6.05 -8.11
CA PRO A 6 -7.90 5.61 -9.05
C PRO A 6 -8.08 4.12 -9.35
N SER A 7 -7.81 3.74 -10.59
CA SER A 7 -7.92 2.35 -11.00
C SER A 7 -6.89 1.47 -10.26
N PRO A 8 -7.14 0.15 -10.12
CA PRO A 8 -6.20 -0.76 -9.46
C PRO A 8 -4.79 -0.72 -10.06
N ALA A 9 -4.68 -0.49 -11.37
CA ALA A 9 -3.40 -0.34 -12.07
C ALA A 9 -2.65 0.93 -11.63
N GLU A 10 -3.36 2.06 -11.49
CA GLU A 10 -2.75 3.31 -11.02
C GLU A 10 -2.30 3.22 -9.56
N ILE A 11 -3.11 2.58 -8.70
CA ILE A 11 -2.72 2.32 -7.31
C ILE A 11 -1.49 1.43 -7.27
N HIS A 12 -1.44 0.40 -8.13
CA HIS A 12 -0.29 -0.49 -8.24
C HIS A 12 1.00 0.23 -8.63
N ASP A 13 0.97 1.02 -9.71
CA ASP A 13 2.15 1.78 -10.17
C ASP A 13 2.62 2.77 -9.09
N ARG A 14 1.69 3.49 -8.45
CA ARG A 14 2.02 4.45 -7.38
C ARG A 14 2.58 3.76 -6.15
N THR A 15 1.95 2.67 -5.68
CA THR A 15 2.46 1.87 -4.56
C THR A 15 3.85 1.34 -4.85
N ARG A 16 4.10 0.82 -6.06
CA ARG A 16 5.45 0.38 -6.45
C ARG A 16 6.45 1.52 -6.45
N SER A 17 6.07 2.70 -6.95
CA SER A 17 6.95 3.87 -6.96
C SER A 17 7.32 4.34 -5.54
N VAL A 18 6.36 4.35 -4.62
CA VAL A 18 6.58 4.68 -3.20
C VAL A 18 7.53 3.66 -2.56
N LEU A 19 7.26 2.37 -2.74
CA LEU A 19 8.08 1.29 -2.18
C LEU A 19 9.49 1.29 -2.77
N ALA A 20 9.64 1.50 -4.08
CA ALA A 20 10.94 1.62 -4.72
C ALA A 20 11.74 2.81 -4.19
N THR A 21 11.08 3.93 -3.87
CA THR A 21 11.75 5.09 -3.25
C THR A 21 12.26 4.80 -1.84
N ARG A 22 11.54 3.98 -1.07
CA ARG A 22 11.90 3.65 0.32
C ARG A 22 12.89 2.49 0.43
N ILE A 23 12.66 1.42 -0.30
CA ILE A 23 13.47 0.18 -0.27
C ILE A 23 14.66 0.28 -1.23
N GLY A 24 14.56 1.11 -2.26
CA GLY A 24 15.57 1.26 -3.31
C GLY A 24 15.47 0.18 -4.38
N ASP A 25 16.53 0.06 -5.18
CA ASP A 25 16.61 -0.83 -6.35
C ASP A 25 16.33 -2.31 -6.03
N ALA A 26 16.51 -2.74 -4.78
CA ALA A 26 16.23 -4.11 -4.35
C ALA A 26 14.75 -4.51 -4.51
N PHE A 27 13.84 -3.54 -4.54
CA PHE A 27 12.40 -3.79 -4.75
C PHE A 27 12.00 -3.87 -6.23
N THR A 28 12.83 -3.35 -7.15
CA THR A 28 12.49 -3.24 -8.58
C THR A 28 12.14 -4.59 -9.21
N ASP A 29 12.89 -5.65 -8.87
CA ASP A 29 12.66 -7.01 -9.36
C ASP A 29 11.67 -7.83 -8.53
N VAL A 30 11.10 -7.26 -7.47
CA VAL A 30 10.19 -8.00 -6.58
C VAL A 30 8.81 -8.16 -7.24
N PRO A 31 8.30 -9.40 -7.38
CA PRO A 31 6.96 -9.64 -7.90
C PRO A 31 5.89 -9.07 -6.97
N SER A 32 4.77 -8.60 -7.53
CA SER A 32 3.71 -8.01 -6.71
C SER A 32 2.94 -9.00 -5.84
N ASP A 33 2.86 -10.26 -6.27
CA ASP A 33 2.26 -11.35 -5.49
C ASP A 33 3.28 -11.97 -4.49
N ALA A 34 4.56 -11.65 -4.63
CA ALA A 34 5.59 -12.20 -3.75
C ALA A 34 5.53 -11.55 -2.35
N GLU A 35 5.88 -12.37 -1.36
CA GLU A 35 6.04 -11.90 0.01
C GLU A 35 7.29 -11.03 0.13
N LEU A 36 7.10 -9.75 0.46
CA LEU A 36 8.15 -8.75 0.63
C LEU A 36 9.19 -9.22 1.63
N GLN A 37 8.76 -9.79 2.76
CA GLN A 37 9.68 -10.27 3.78
C GLN A 37 10.53 -11.46 3.31
N GLN A 38 10.01 -12.32 2.42
CA GLN A 38 10.80 -13.41 1.82
C GLN A 38 11.71 -12.91 0.70
N ALA A 39 11.25 -11.96 -0.12
CA ALA A 39 12.01 -11.42 -1.24
C ALA A 39 13.13 -10.48 -0.80
N LEU A 40 12.89 -9.65 0.23
CA LEU A 40 13.80 -8.61 0.70
C LEU A 40 14.54 -9.00 1.98
N GLY A 41 14.03 -9.99 2.73
CA GLY A 41 14.64 -10.45 3.98
C GLY A 41 14.76 -9.32 5.00
N GLU A 42 15.97 -9.13 5.52
CA GLU A 42 16.31 -8.09 6.51
C GLU A 42 16.10 -6.66 6.01
N ARG A 43 15.98 -6.43 4.69
CA ARG A 43 15.66 -5.09 4.15
C ARG A 43 14.21 -4.70 4.44
N TYR A 44 13.33 -5.67 4.66
CA TYR A 44 11.92 -5.45 5.00
C TYR A 44 11.65 -5.88 6.45
N ASP A 45 12.21 -5.10 7.37
CA ASP A 45 11.97 -5.24 8.81
C ASP A 45 10.71 -4.45 9.25
N SER A 46 10.33 -4.58 10.52
CA SER A 46 9.16 -3.91 11.11
C SER A 46 9.21 -2.39 10.94
N LEU A 47 10.40 -1.80 11.05
CA LEU A 47 10.58 -0.36 10.85
C LEU A 47 10.35 0.05 9.39
N THR A 48 10.93 -0.68 8.44
CA THR A 48 10.72 -0.42 7.01
C THR A 48 9.25 -0.59 6.64
N ALA A 49 8.58 -1.61 7.19
CA ALA A 49 7.16 -1.82 6.98
C ALA A 49 6.32 -0.65 7.47
N MET A 50 6.59 -0.12 8.69
CA MET A 50 5.92 1.08 9.20
C MET A 50 6.15 2.31 8.31
N GLU A 51 7.39 2.55 7.87
CA GLU A 51 7.71 3.65 6.96
C GLU A 51 6.98 3.51 5.60
N CYS A 52 6.84 2.28 5.10
CA CYS A 52 6.06 1.99 3.90
C CYS A 52 4.56 2.26 4.11
N ILE A 53 4.02 1.87 5.27
CA ILE A 53 2.63 2.13 5.65
C ILE A 53 2.38 3.63 5.63
N SER A 54 3.15 4.41 6.39
CA SER A 54 2.98 5.86 6.45
C SER A 54 3.20 6.57 5.10
N ALA A 55 4.07 6.03 4.25
CA ALA A 55 4.25 6.57 2.90
C ALA A 55 3.02 6.31 2.01
N ILE A 56 2.40 5.13 2.10
CA ILE A 56 1.16 4.81 1.38
C ILE A 56 -0.01 5.62 1.93
N GLU A 57 -0.13 5.76 3.24
CA GLU A 57 -1.13 6.63 3.88
C GLU A 57 -1.03 8.06 3.34
N GLY A 58 0.17 8.64 3.31
CA GLY A 58 0.40 9.99 2.77
C GLY A 58 0.17 10.11 1.27
N GLU A 59 0.50 9.08 0.49
CA GLU A 59 0.38 9.10 -0.97
C GLU A 59 -1.08 9.02 -1.44
N PHE A 60 -1.90 8.22 -0.75
CA PHE A 60 -3.30 7.98 -1.13
C PHE A 60 -4.30 8.73 -0.24
N GLY A 61 -3.85 9.29 0.89
CA GLY A 61 -4.73 9.95 1.86
C GLY A 61 -5.64 8.96 2.59
N ILE A 62 -5.14 7.75 2.86
CA ILE A 62 -5.87 6.70 3.61
C ILE A 62 -5.34 6.60 5.04
N GLU A 63 -6.16 6.07 5.93
CA GLU A 63 -5.78 5.74 7.30
C GLU A 63 -5.66 4.23 7.45
N VAL A 64 -4.55 3.75 8.02
CA VAL A 64 -4.28 2.34 8.29
C VAL A 64 -4.24 2.11 9.80
N ASP A 65 -5.13 1.28 10.32
CA ASP A 65 -5.12 0.95 11.75
C ASP A 65 -4.22 -0.26 12.01
N PHE A 66 -3.07 -0.06 12.66
CA PHE A 66 -2.10 -1.14 12.93
C PHE A 66 -2.63 -2.28 13.82
N VAL A 67 -3.74 -2.08 14.53
CA VAL A 67 -4.34 -3.05 15.46
C VAL A 67 -5.55 -3.74 14.80
N ALA A 68 -6.40 -2.96 14.15
CA ALA A 68 -7.62 -3.46 13.52
C ALA A 68 -7.37 -4.00 12.11
N ASP A 69 -6.51 -3.32 11.33
CA ASP A 69 -6.04 -3.82 10.05
C ASP A 69 -4.80 -4.68 10.31
N ASP A 70 -4.88 -5.96 9.91
CA ASP A 70 -3.77 -6.90 10.03
C ASP A 70 -2.63 -6.48 9.08
N VAL A 71 -1.88 -5.44 9.44
CA VAL A 71 -0.88 -4.80 8.57
C VAL A 71 0.21 -5.76 8.15
N ARG A 72 0.53 -6.76 8.98
CA ARG A 72 1.49 -7.79 8.61
C ARG A 72 0.97 -8.64 7.47
N PHE A 73 -0.33 -8.94 7.46
CA PHE A 73 -0.97 -9.62 6.35
C PHE A 73 -1.14 -8.70 5.14
N TRP A 74 -1.68 -7.49 5.30
CA TRP A 74 -1.97 -6.59 4.17
C TRP A 74 -0.72 -6.00 3.51
N PHE A 75 0.34 -5.75 4.28
CA PHE A 75 1.62 -5.20 3.82
C PHE A 75 2.69 -6.29 3.64
N SER A 76 2.27 -7.54 3.47
CA SER A 76 3.16 -8.65 3.13
C SER A 76 3.49 -8.72 1.64
N SER A 77 2.61 -8.24 0.76
CA SER A 77 2.81 -8.22 -0.69
C SER A 77 2.19 -6.95 -1.31
N VAL A 78 2.70 -6.55 -2.47
CA VAL A 78 2.23 -5.34 -3.18
C VAL A 78 0.78 -5.51 -3.59
N GLU A 79 0.39 -6.70 -4.05
CA GLU A 79 -0.98 -6.97 -4.47
C GLU A 79 -1.99 -6.76 -3.33
N ARG A 80 -1.65 -7.21 -2.12
CA ARG A 80 -2.49 -7.02 -0.93
C ARG A 80 -2.57 -5.54 -0.54
N MET A 81 -1.47 -4.81 -0.61
CA MET A 81 -1.46 -3.36 -0.36
C MET A 81 -2.36 -2.63 -1.36
N VAL A 82 -2.25 -2.94 -2.65
CA VAL A 82 -3.06 -2.33 -3.71
C VAL A 82 -4.54 -2.58 -3.47
N ARG A 83 -4.88 -3.83 -3.15
CA ARG A 83 -6.26 -4.20 -2.83
C ARG A 83 -6.77 -3.45 -1.60
N PHE A 84 -5.99 -3.41 -0.53
CA PHE A 84 -6.34 -2.66 0.69
C PHE A 84 -6.61 -1.18 0.38
N THR A 85 -5.68 -0.52 -0.32
CA THR A 85 -5.81 0.88 -0.70
C THR A 85 -7.02 1.11 -1.59
N HIS A 86 -7.28 0.24 -2.57
CA HIS A 86 -8.46 0.33 -3.41
C HIS A 86 -9.76 0.22 -2.58
N GLU A 87 -9.85 -0.77 -1.71
CA GLU A 87 -11.01 -0.96 -0.82
C GLU A 87 -11.23 0.27 0.08
N ARG A 88 -10.17 0.87 0.63
CA ARG A 88 -10.27 2.11 1.43
C ARG A 88 -10.74 3.31 0.62
N LEU A 89 -10.23 3.46 -0.61
CA LEU A 89 -10.61 4.58 -1.49
C LEU A 89 -12.05 4.43 -1.98
N GLU A 90 -12.49 3.21 -2.29
CA GLU A 90 -13.88 2.91 -2.63
C GLU A 90 -14.83 3.21 -1.46
N ASP A 91 -14.48 2.77 -0.25
CA ASP A 91 -15.29 3.01 0.96
C ASP A 91 -15.37 4.52 1.27
N SER A 92 -14.24 5.22 1.20
CA SER A 92 -14.18 6.68 1.37
C SER A 92 -15.03 7.42 0.33
N ALA A 93 -15.00 6.97 -0.93
CA ALA A 93 -15.83 7.54 -1.99
C ALA A 93 -17.32 7.25 -1.76
N ALA A 94 -17.67 6.04 -1.30
CA ALA A 94 -19.03 5.65 -0.98
C ALA A 94 -19.60 6.46 0.20
N LEU A 95 -18.81 6.66 1.26
CA LEU A 95 -19.19 7.46 2.43
C LEU A 95 -19.21 8.96 2.14
N GLY A 96 -18.32 9.45 1.27
CA GLY A 96 -18.27 10.85 0.82
C GLY A 96 -19.41 11.26 -0.12
N LEU A 97 -20.16 10.28 -0.67
CA LEU A 97 -21.35 10.49 -1.49
C LEU A 97 -22.65 10.67 -0.66
N GLY A 98 -22.55 10.69 0.68
CA GLY A 98 -23.68 10.76 1.60
C GLY A 98 -23.90 12.11 2.31
N SER A 99 -23.35 13.23 1.82
CA SER A 99 -23.61 14.58 2.37
C SER A 99 -24.54 15.43 1.51
#